data_AF-A0AAV5NV12-F1
#
_entry.id   AF-A0AAV5NV12-F1
#
_cell.length_a   1.000
_cell.length_b   1.000
_cell.length_c   1.000
_cell.angle_alpha   90.00
_cell.angle_beta   90.00
_cell.angle_gamma   90.00
#
_symmetry.space_group_name_H-M   'P 1'
#
loop_
_entity.id
_entity.type
_entity.pdbx_description
1 polymer ?
#
loop_
_entity_poly.entity_id
_entity_poly.type
_entity_poly.pdbx_seq_one_letter_code
_entity_poly.pdbx_strand_id
1 'polypeptide(L)' 'MIELLFVLVFLGVLFFTGVTLVSIFAAGAVAFAVMLVFGMMGMVFKLLPWLIVLAIAWWFFRNKVYCPR' A
#
# COMPACT_ATOMS: atom_id res chain seq x y z
N MET A 1 2.47 4.70 7.25
CA MET A 1 3.22 5.83 7.88
C MET A 1 4.39 6.33 7.03
N ILE A 2 5.07 5.46 6.26
CA ILE A 2 6.05 5.87 5.24
C ILE A 2 5.41 6.62 4.07
N GLU A 3 4.15 6.35 3.74
CA GLU A 3 3.47 7.00 2.61
C GLU A 3 3.34 8.53 2.78
N LEU A 4 3.18 9.02 4.02
CA LEU A 4 3.13 10.47 4.28
C LEU A 4 4.52 11.11 4.18
N LEU A 5 5.57 10.36 4.50
CA LEU A 5 6.96 10.79 4.31
C LEU A 5 7.28 11.00 2.83
N PHE A 6 6.69 10.20 1.92
CA PHE A 6 6.83 10.42 0.48
C PHE A 6 6.32 11.81 0.07
N VAL A 7 5.12 12.20 0.49
CA VAL A 7 4.55 13.51 0.16
C VAL A 7 5.38 14.65 0.76
N LEU A 8 5.88 14.48 1.98
CA LEU A 8 6.67 15.51 2.67
C LEU A 8 8.05 15.71 2.02
N VAL A 9 8.76 14.62 1.72
CA VAL A 9 10.05 14.67 1.01
C VAL A 9 9.86 15.18 -0.42
N PHE A 10 8.80 14.78 -1.11
CA PHE A 10 8.49 15.23 -2.46
C PHE A 10 8.21 16.73 -2.52
N LEU A 11 7.34 17.25 -1.65
CA LEU A 11 7.08 18.69 -1.54
C LEU A 11 8.33 19.47 -1.13
N GLY A 12 9.13 18.91 -0.21
CA GLY A 12 10.41 19.49 0.19
C GLY A 12 11.38 19.63 -0.98
N VAL A 13 11.56 18.57 -1.78
CA VAL A 13 12.42 18.60 -2.98
C VAL A 13 11.90 19.63 -3.99
N LEU A 14 10.59 19.64 -4.26
CA LEU A 14 9.94 20.62 -5.15
C LEU A 14 10.19 22.06 -4.72
N PHE A 15 10.10 22.33 -3.42
CA PHE A 15 10.39 23.63 -2.84
C PHE A 15 11.87 24.04 -3.06
N PHE A 16 12.81 23.13 -2.87
CA PHE A 16 14.24 23.40 -3.10
C PHE A 16 14.62 23.56 -4.59
N THR A 17 13.88 22.95 -5.52
CA THR A 17 14.08 23.14 -6.97
C THR A 17 13.67 24.52 -7.49
N GLY A 18 13.03 25.36 -6.67
CA GLY A 18 12.63 26.72 -7.07
C GLY A 18 11.47 26.76 -8.06
N VAL A 19 10.63 25.71 -8.12
CA VAL A 19 9.45 25.66 -8.98
C VAL A 19 8.35 26.56 -8.41
N THR A 20 7.48 27.10 -9.27
CA THR A 20 6.42 28.04 -8.86
C THR A 20 5.47 27.42 -7.83
N LEU A 21 4.95 28.24 -6.91
CA LEU A 21 4.05 27.76 -5.85
C LEU A 21 2.84 26.99 -6.41
N VAL A 22 2.30 27.42 -7.56
CA VAL A 22 1.18 26.75 -8.26
C VAL A 22 1.53 25.32 -8.66
N SER A 23 2.73 25.10 -9.19
CA SER A 23 3.20 23.77 -9.57
C SER A 23 3.38 22.85 -8.35
N ILE A 24 3.79 23.40 -7.21
CA ILE A 24 3.94 22.65 -5.96
C ILE A 24 2.57 22.15 -5.48
N PHE A 25 1.54 22.99 -5.51
CA PHE A 25 0.17 22.59 -5.19
C PHE A 25 -0.39 21.56 -6.17
N ALA A 26 -0.19 21.77 -7.48
CA ALA A 26 -0.63 20.82 -8.51
C ALA A 26 0.06 19.46 -8.35
N ALA A 27 1.38 19.44 -8.15
CA ALA A 27 2.16 18.24 -7.90
C ALA A 27 1.76 17.56 -6.57
N GLY A 28 1.47 18.35 -5.53
CA GLY A 28 0.96 17.84 -4.25
C GLY A 28 -0.39 17.12 -4.41
N ALA A 29 -1.31 17.67 -5.19
CA ALA A 29 -2.60 17.03 -5.47
C ALA A 29 -2.42 15.69 -6.23
N VAL A 30 -1.53 15.66 -7.23
CA VAL A 30 -1.20 14.43 -7.96
C VAL A 30 -0.54 13.41 -7.05
N ALA A 31 0.43 13.82 -6.23
CA ALA A 31 1.09 12.96 -5.27
C ALA A 31 0.10 12.34 -4.27
N PHE A 32 -0.88 13.12 -3.81
CA PHE A 32 -1.94 12.63 -2.93
C PHE A 32 -2.83 11.58 -3.63
N ALA A 33 -3.22 11.81 -4.89
CA ALA A 33 -3.98 10.84 -5.67
C ALA A 33 -3.21 9.53 -5.88
N VAL A 34 -1.92 9.61 -6.21
CA VAL A 34 -1.04 8.45 -6.35
C VAL A 34 -0.90 7.69 -5.02
N MET A 35 -0.77 8.43 -3.91
CA MET A 35 -0.65 7.86 -2.57
C MET A 35 -1.91 7.06 -2.18
N LEU A 36 -3.12 7.53 -2.52
CA LEU A 36 -4.35 6.77 -2.27
C LEU A 36 -4.35 5.42 -3.00
N VAL A 37 -3.92 5.39 -4.26
CA VAL A 37 -3.88 4.16 -5.06
C VAL A 37 -2.84 3.18 -4.51
N PHE A 38 -1.61 3.66 -4.25
CA PHE A 38 -0.54 2.82 -3.74
C PHE A 38 -0.79 2.34 -2.29
N GLY A 39 -1.46 3.15 -1.47
CA GLY A 39 -1.84 2.73 -0.11
C GLY A 39 -2.84 1.59 -0.11
N MET A 40 -3.83 1.63 -1.02
CA MET A 40 -4.77 0.52 -1.21
C MET A 40 -4.06 -0.74 -1.72
N MET A 41 -3.13 -0.62 -2.67
CA MET A 41 -2.33 -1.76 -3.12
C MET A 41 -1.46 -2.33 -2.00
N GLY A 42 -0.82 -1.49 -1.19
CA GLY A 42 -0.02 -1.91 -0.04
C GLY A 42 -0.82 -2.74 0.97
N MET A 43 -2.09 -2.36 1.19
CA MET A 43 -3.01 -3.15 2.03
C MET A 43 -3.30 -4.53 1.41
N VAL A 44 -3.56 -4.59 0.10
CA VAL A 44 -3.81 -5.86 -0.61
C VAL A 44 -2.59 -6.79 -0.52
N PHE A 45 -1.39 -6.27 -0.79
CA PHE A 45 -0.14 -7.04 -0.68
C PHE A 45 0.11 -7.54 0.75
N LYS A 46 -0.30 -6.78 1.77
CA LYS A 46 -0.16 -7.21 3.18
C LYS A 46 -1.18 -8.28 3.57
N LEU A 47 -2.35 -8.29 2.95
CA LEU A 47 -3.43 -9.24 3.24
C LEU A 47 -3.23 -10.59 2.53
N LEU A 48 -2.61 -10.59 1.34
CA LEU A 48 -2.33 -11.78 0.53
C LEU A 48 -1.65 -12.93 1.30
N PRO A 49 -0.55 -12.70 2.05
CA PRO A 49 0.11 -13.75 2.84
C PRO A 49 -0.82 -14.40 3.87
N TRP A 50 -1.65 -13.60 4.54
CA TRP A 50 -2.62 -14.10 5.51
C TRP A 50 -3.68 -14.98 4.87
N LEU A 51 -4.15 -14.58 3.68
CA LEU A 51 -5.13 -15.34 2.90
C LEU A 51 -4.57 -16.70 2.48
N ILE A 52 -3.29 -16.74 2.09
CA ILE A 52 -2.58 -17.97 1.74
C ILE A 52 -2.43 -18.88 2.96
N VAL A 53 -2.04 -18.34 4.12
CA VAL A 53 -1.94 -19.13 5.37
C VAL A 53 -3.30 -19.72 5.75
N LEU A 54 -4.38 -18.94 5.63
CA LEU A 54 -5.74 -19.42 5.93
C LEU A 54 -6.16 -20.55 4.98
N ALA A 55 -5.86 -20.42 3.68
CA ALA A 55 -6.15 -21.43 2.69
C ALA A 55 -5.37 -22.74 2.94
N ILE A 56 -4.08 -22.63 3.31
CA ILE A 56 -3.25 -23.79 3.65
C ILE A 56 -3.75 -24.46 4.93
N ALA A 57 -4.08 -23.69 5.96
CA ALA A 57 -4.65 -24.23 7.19
C ALA A 57 -5.95 -24.98 6.91
N TRP A 58 -6.87 -24.39 6.15
CA TRP A 58 -8.13 -25.04 5.78
C TRP A 58 -7.91 -26.33 4.97
N TRP A 59 -6.98 -26.32 4.02
CA TRP A 59 -6.61 -27.52 3.26
C TRP A 59 -6.04 -28.62 4.17
N PHE A 60 -5.16 -28.25 5.11
CA PHE A 60 -4.55 -29.19 6.05
C PHE A 60 -5.59 -29.82 6.99
N PHE A 61 -6.51 -29.02 7.55
CA PHE A 61 -7.60 -29.53 8.38
C PHE A 61 -8.54 -30.45 7.61
N ARG A 62 -8.90 -30.09 6.36
CA ARG A 62 -9.78 -30.92 5.52
C ARG A 62 -9.15 -32.26 5.15
N ASN A 63 -7.85 -32.29 4.83
CA ASN A 63 -7.21 -33.49 4.27
C ASN A 63 -6.59 -34.42 5.33
N LYS A 64 -6.24 -33.90 6.52
CA LYS A 64 -5.56 -34.69 7.57
C LYS A 64 -6.42 -34.96 8.80
N VAL A 65 -7.40 -34.11 9.12
CA VAL A 65 -8.19 -34.22 10.37
C VAL A 65 -9.58 -34.80 10.11
N TYR A 66 -10.21 -34.45 8.99
CA TYR A 66 -11.42 -35.11 8.51
C TYR A 66 -11.06 -36.33 7.64
N CYS A 67 -10.65 -37.44 8.26
CA CYS A 67 -10.86 -38.76 7.65
C CYS A 67 -12.30 -39.17 7.94
N PRO A 68 -13.24 -39.14 6.97
CA PRO A 68 -14.48 -39.88 7.13
C PRO A 68 -14.09 -41.36 7.12
N ARG A 69 -14.27 -42.01 8.26
CA ARG A 69 -14.25 -43.46 8.38
C ARG A 69 -15.47 -44.01 7.68
#